data_AF-A0A832FTH9-F1
#
_entry.id   AF-A0A832FTH9-F1
#
_cell.length_a   1.000
_cell.length_b   1.000
_cell.length_c   1.000
_cell.angle_alpha   90.00
_cell.angle_beta   90.00
_cell.angle_gamma   90.00
#
_symmetry.space_group_name_H-M   'P 1'
#
loop_
_entity.id
_entity.type
_entity.pdbx_description
1 polymer ?
#
loop_
_entity_poly.entity_id
_entity_poly.type
_entity_poly.pdbx_seq_one_letter_code
_entity_poly.pdbx_strand_id
1 'polypeptide(L)'
;MTCHAPSPPGRMRLFQLAGCVACCCLGAISLGCAEHNRYEIELVPAGAAMERTLICQRLPERSNGPAFPAAELERIAGLYAQRLTPPDARRHAFRGLFAREMPADVGGAGTYARFETSLGFAAVYVERFRGELDLDAALYDRRRSVDRAADLIVGWFEQQMAGSPHWEQVQRFLHQEFRQDLRNISTYLWLAEQQPQFTEPLLKESSLRAALYLKERGYLELEDLLTLARADRQEPVHRLAWLKGVLARKCGLSDEAARTELAFLDDPAELQRSWNDFLRTTPEYRRLIKRWQAAPHGPADVPPEPLQVFTDLLLGPVFALLVTRPDELHVSLASGVAPWDTNGKWDAARQRVLWSVKLPKGRSLPVLLYARWAQPDAEAQTRHFGRIILSGETLSEYAIWQAGLNEREQKEWDAFLATLHPGDELPARIAAFRFSHEPERIPELEQQPRPLSDRVQQILSSALSATQPDP
;
A
#
# COMPACT_ATOMS: atom_id res chain seq x y z
N MET A 1 2.09 -18.26 48.80
CA MET A 1 3.23 -18.28 47.86
C MET A 1 3.07 -19.49 46.97
N THR A 2 2.41 -19.30 45.83
CA THR A 2 2.21 -20.34 44.80
C THR A 2 2.63 -19.70 43.49
N CYS A 3 3.79 -20.11 42.98
CA CYS A 3 4.34 -19.65 41.72
C CYS A 3 3.51 -20.23 40.58
N HIS A 4 2.81 -19.37 39.84
CA HIS A 4 2.25 -19.71 38.54
C HIS A 4 3.37 -19.76 37.50
N ALA A 5 3.54 -20.92 36.86
CA ALA A 5 4.41 -21.09 35.70
C ALA A 5 3.86 -20.31 34.49
N PRO A 6 4.73 -19.72 33.65
CA PRO A 6 4.30 -19.06 32.42
C PRO A 6 3.81 -20.10 31.40
N SER A 7 2.63 -19.87 30.82
CA SER A 7 2.09 -20.65 29.71
C SER A 7 2.96 -20.46 28.45
N PRO A 8 3.23 -21.52 27.67
CA PRO A 8 3.98 -21.39 26.41
C PRO A 8 3.14 -20.66 25.34
N PRO A 9 3.78 -19.98 24.37
CA PRO A 9 3.09 -19.27 23.30
C PRO A 9 2.24 -20.24 22.46
N GLY A 10 1.01 -19.80 22.18
CA GLY A 10 -0.07 -20.60 21.60
C GLY A 10 0.28 -21.23 20.27
N ARG A 11 0.18 -22.56 20.22
CA ARG A 11 0.10 -23.34 18.99
C ARG A 11 -1.29 -23.12 18.37
N MET A 12 -1.37 -22.29 17.32
CA MET A 12 -2.53 -22.28 16.42
C MET A 12 -2.62 -23.66 15.75
N ARG A 13 -3.71 -24.40 16.01
CA ARG A 13 -3.96 -25.73 15.44
C ARG A 13 -4.69 -25.61 14.09
N LEU A 14 -4.41 -26.58 13.21
CA LEU A 14 -4.86 -26.77 11.82
C LEU A 14 -6.38 -26.62 11.55
N PHE A 15 -7.20 -26.62 12.61
CA PHE A 15 -8.67 -26.56 12.61
C PHE A 15 -9.29 -25.23 12.16
N GLN A 16 -8.47 -24.26 11.78
CA GLN A 16 -8.96 -23.02 11.19
C GLN A 16 -9.18 -23.15 9.68
N LEU A 17 -8.54 -24.09 8.96
CA LEU A 17 -8.27 -23.94 7.52
C LEU A 17 -9.37 -24.28 6.52
N ALA A 18 -10.31 -25.19 6.81
CA ALA A 18 -11.45 -25.42 5.93
C ALA A 18 -12.62 -24.45 6.22
N GLY A 19 -12.66 -23.90 7.44
CA GLY A 19 -13.45 -22.72 7.79
C GLY A 19 -12.72 -21.39 7.51
N CYS A 20 -11.45 -21.38 7.09
CA CYS A 20 -10.61 -20.17 7.08
C CYS A 20 -11.10 -19.13 6.06
N VAL A 21 -11.67 -19.53 4.93
CA VAL A 21 -12.15 -18.53 3.96
C VAL A 21 -13.31 -17.70 4.53
N ALA A 22 -14.19 -18.32 5.33
CA ALA A 22 -15.31 -17.64 6.00
C ALA A 22 -14.95 -17.08 7.40
N CYS A 23 -14.14 -17.80 8.19
CA CYS A 23 -13.71 -17.41 9.53
C CYS A 23 -12.52 -16.43 9.55
N CYS A 24 -11.60 -16.43 8.57
CA CYS A 24 -10.57 -15.39 8.53
C CYS A 24 -11.20 -14.00 8.28
N CYS A 25 -12.31 -13.94 7.53
CA CYS A 25 -13.07 -12.70 7.35
C CYS A 25 -13.74 -12.21 8.65
N LEU A 26 -14.01 -13.08 9.63
CA LEU A 26 -14.72 -12.77 10.88
C LEU A 26 -13.81 -12.72 12.14
N GLY A 27 -12.72 -13.50 12.17
CA GLY A 27 -11.79 -13.62 13.30
C GLY A 27 -10.65 -12.59 13.32
N ALA A 28 -10.57 -11.70 12.32
CA ALA A 28 -9.53 -10.66 12.23
C ALA A 28 -9.65 -9.55 13.30
N ILE A 29 -10.62 -9.63 14.22
CA ILE A 29 -10.91 -8.60 15.24
C ILE A 29 -10.05 -8.79 16.51
N SER A 30 -9.30 -9.88 16.67
CA SER A 30 -8.54 -10.17 17.90
C SER A 30 -7.00 -10.09 17.79
N LEU A 31 -6.45 -9.46 16.74
CA LEU A 31 -4.99 -9.23 16.61
C LEU A 31 -4.49 -8.09 17.53
N GLY A 32 -4.63 -8.30 18.83
CA GLY A 32 -3.92 -7.56 19.86
C GLY A 32 -2.41 -7.85 19.80
N CYS A 33 -1.61 -6.80 19.64
CA CYS A 33 -0.15 -6.76 19.78
C CYS A 33 0.71 -7.58 18.78
N ALA A 34 0.37 -7.61 17.49
CA ALA A 34 1.35 -8.00 16.47
C ALA A 34 2.44 -6.92 16.29
N GLU A 35 3.69 -7.34 16.20
CA GLU A 35 4.82 -6.44 16.02
C GLU A 35 4.91 -5.87 14.60
N HIS A 36 5.38 -4.63 14.48
CA HIS A 36 5.54 -3.94 13.20
C HIS A 36 6.58 -2.84 13.31
N ASN A 37 7.10 -2.40 12.17
CA ASN A 37 8.04 -1.29 12.11
C ASN A 37 7.25 0.03 11.99
N ARG A 38 7.78 1.10 12.59
CA ARG A 38 7.33 2.47 12.36
C ARG A 38 8.51 3.29 11.86
N TYR A 39 8.25 4.08 10.82
CA TYR A 39 9.16 5.02 10.21
C TYR A 39 8.60 6.43 10.38
N GLU A 40 9.41 7.35 10.88
CA GLU A 40 9.09 8.76 11.01
C GLU A 40 10.09 9.56 10.17
N ILE A 41 9.60 10.30 9.18
CA ILE A 41 10.41 11.09 8.27
C ILE A 41 10.09 12.56 8.48
N GLU A 42 11.12 13.35 8.75
CA GLU A 42 11.06 14.80 8.71
C GLU A 42 11.78 15.31 7.48
N LEU A 43 11.11 16.18 6.72
CA LEU A 43 11.58 16.78 5.48
C LEU A 43 11.62 18.30 5.65
N VAL A 44 12.80 18.88 5.44
CA VAL A 44 13.03 20.32 5.51
C VAL A 44 13.70 20.79 4.21
N PRO A 45 12.99 21.56 3.37
CA PRO A 45 13.56 22.13 2.16
C PRO A 45 14.81 22.99 2.47
N ALA A 46 15.89 22.75 1.72
CA ALA A 46 17.15 23.48 1.79
C ALA A 46 17.53 23.92 0.37
N GLY A 47 16.82 24.94 -0.14
CA GLY A 47 16.92 25.35 -1.54
C GLY A 47 16.48 24.23 -2.49
N ALA A 48 17.33 23.89 -3.46
CA ALA A 48 17.10 22.81 -4.43
C ALA A 48 17.32 21.39 -3.84
N ALA A 49 17.74 21.29 -2.58
CA ALA A 49 17.89 20.04 -1.85
C ALA A 49 16.85 19.91 -0.73
N MET A 50 16.73 18.70 -0.19
CA MET A 50 15.87 18.37 0.95
C MET A 50 16.74 17.80 2.06
N GLU A 51 16.75 18.44 3.22
CA GLU A 51 17.25 17.80 4.43
C GLU A 51 16.20 16.80 4.91
N ARG A 52 16.62 15.56 5.13
CA ARG A 52 15.77 14.46 5.57
C ARG A 52 16.32 13.88 6.86
N THR A 53 15.47 13.74 7.86
CA THR A 53 15.73 12.96 9.06
C THR A 53 14.78 11.77 9.10
N LEU A 54 15.32 10.55 9.17
CA LEU A 54 14.54 9.32 9.31
C LEU A 54 14.76 8.73 10.70
N ILE A 55 13.67 8.38 11.37
CA ILE A 55 13.66 7.63 12.64
C ILE A 55 12.95 6.30 12.43
N CYS A 56 13.62 5.20 12.76
CA CYS A 56 13.11 3.85 12.67
C CYS A 56 12.92 3.28 14.08
N GLN A 57 11.79 2.61 14.31
CA GLN A 57 11.49 1.93 15.57
C GLN A 57 10.62 0.70 15.37
N ARG A 58 10.76 -0.28 16.28
CA ARG A 58 9.96 -1.51 16.31
C ARG A 58 8.90 -1.40 17.41
N LEU A 59 7.64 -1.68 17.06
CA LEU A 59 6.50 -1.60 17.98
C LEU A 59 5.86 -2.98 18.18
N PRO A 60 5.24 -3.25 19.35
CA PRO A 60 5.23 -2.40 20.55
C PRO A 60 6.59 -2.40 21.24
N GLU A 61 6.93 -1.29 21.92
CA GLU A 61 8.14 -1.16 22.71
C GLU A 61 8.07 -2.08 23.94
N ARG A 62 8.79 -3.21 23.88
CA ARG A 62 8.90 -4.15 25.00
C ARG A 62 10.36 -4.40 25.32
N SER A 63 10.78 -4.23 26.57
CA SER A 63 12.19 -4.38 27.01
C SER A 63 12.88 -5.67 26.55
N ASN A 64 12.12 -6.74 26.32
CA ASN A 64 12.59 -8.04 25.79
C ASN A 64 12.01 -8.40 24.40
N GLY A 65 11.38 -7.45 23.71
CA GLY A 65 10.90 -7.62 22.33
C GLY A 65 12.05 -7.58 21.32
N PRO A 66 11.83 -8.11 20.10
CA PRO A 66 12.86 -8.15 19.07
C PRO A 66 13.27 -6.74 18.65
N ALA A 67 14.56 -6.62 18.34
CA ALA A 67 15.13 -5.39 17.83
C ALA A 67 14.64 -5.12 16.39
N PHE A 68 14.84 -3.88 15.94
CA PHE A 68 14.65 -3.54 14.54
C PHE A 68 15.59 -4.39 13.66
N PRO A 69 15.17 -4.88 12.48
CA PRO A 69 15.99 -5.75 11.63
C PRO A 69 17.36 -5.15 11.28
N ALA A 70 18.45 -5.83 11.65
CA ALA A 70 19.82 -5.33 11.49
C ALA A 70 20.20 -5.07 10.02
N ALA A 71 19.88 -6.00 9.12
CA ALA A 71 20.15 -5.85 7.69
C ALA A 71 19.44 -4.63 7.07
N GLU A 72 18.24 -4.30 7.57
CA GLU A 72 17.52 -3.11 7.13
C GLU A 72 18.18 -1.82 7.65
N LEU A 73 18.65 -1.81 8.90
CA LEU A 73 19.41 -0.69 9.46
C LEU A 73 20.73 -0.46 8.73
N GLU A 74 21.46 -1.52 8.39
CA GLU A 74 22.71 -1.42 7.65
C GLU A 74 22.48 -0.82 6.25
N ARG A 75 21.44 -1.30 5.55
CA ARG A 75 21.05 -0.75 4.25
C ARG A 75 20.66 0.72 4.36
N ILE A 76 19.86 1.10 5.36
CA ILE A 76 19.47 2.50 5.59
C ILE A 76 20.70 3.35 5.91
N ALA A 77 21.57 2.89 6.80
CA ALA A 77 22.77 3.61 7.20
C ALA A 77 23.66 3.96 5.99
N GLY A 78 23.75 3.06 4.99
CA GLY A 78 24.50 3.31 3.76
C GLY A 78 23.95 4.42 2.85
N LEU A 79 22.70 4.87 3.06
CA LEU A 79 22.06 5.93 2.28
C LEU A 79 22.21 7.32 2.90
N TYR A 80 22.63 7.41 4.16
CA TYR A 80 22.63 8.64 4.94
C TYR A 80 24.04 9.07 5.33
N ALA A 81 24.31 10.37 5.26
CA ALA A 81 25.61 10.93 5.62
C ALA A 81 25.89 10.83 7.14
N GLN A 82 24.84 10.91 7.96
CA GLN A 82 24.97 10.95 9.41
C GLN A 82 24.03 9.95 10.09
N ARG A 83 24.57 9.20 11.05
CA ARG A 83 23.79 8.47 12.06
C ARG A 83 23.71 9.33 13.32
N LEU A 84 22.49 9.55 13.79
CA LEU A 84 22.21 10.33 14.99
C LEU A 84 22.10 9.40 16.21
N THR A 85 22.37 9.94 17.40
CA THR A 85 22.15 9.25 18.68
C THR A 85 20.79 9.67 19.23
N PRO A 86 19.73 8.85 19.10
CA PRO A 86 18.44 9.18 19.65
C PRO A 86 18.44 9.09 21.19
N PRO A 87 17.49 9.75 21.87
CA PRO A 87 17.36 9.68 23.32
C PRO A 87 17.03 8.28 23.84
N ASP A 88 16.44 7.44 22.99
CA ASP A 88 16.05 6.06 23.27
C ASP A 88 16.90 5.10 22.43
N ALA A 89 17.55 4.15 23.10
CA ALA A 89 18.39 3.11 22.49
C ALA A 89 17.64 2.21 21.49
N ARG A 90 16.30 2.20 21.52
CA ARG A 90 15.45 1.40 20.63
C ARG A 90 15.03 2.12 19.35
N ARG A 91 15.34 3.41 19.26
CA ARG A 91 15.15 4.20 18.05
C ARG A 91 16.47 4.25 17.29
N HIS A 92 16.38 4.35 15.98
CA HIS A 92 17.53 4.55 15.11
C HIS A 92 17.28 5.76 14.23
N ALA A 93 18.15 6.75 14.30
CA ALA A 93 17.96 8.02 13.62
C ALA A 93 19.08 8.28 12.62
N PHE A 94 18.72 8.79 11.44
CA PHE A 94 19.63 9.06 10.33
C PHE A 94 19.30 10.43 9.73
N ARG A 95 20.32 11.16 9.27
CA ARG A 95 20.16 12.48 8.65
C ARG A 95 21.04 12.62 7.40
N GLY A 96 20.48 13.25 6.37
CA GLY A 96 21.14 13.45 5.09
C GLY A 96 20.50 14.59 4.30
N LEU A 97 21.23 15.07 3.30
CA LEU A 97 20.80 16.11 2.37
C LEU A 97 20.72 15.50 0.97
N PHE A 98 19.56 15.61 0.33
CA PHE A 98 19.28 14.94 -0.94
C PHE A 98 18.83 15.94 -2.00
N ALA A 99 19.53 15.97 -3.13
CA ALA A 99 19.20 16.85 -4.25
C ALA A 99 18.45 16.06 -5.32
N ARG A 100 17.29 16.57 -5.75
CA ARG A 100 16.38 15.95 -6.72
C ARG A 100 15.81 14.60 -6.29
N GLU A 101 16.63 13.55 -6.18
CA GLU A 101 16.18 12.19 -5.88
C GLU A 101 16.15 11.93 -4.37
N MET A 102 15.06 11.35 -3.88
CA MET A 102 14.93 10.94 -2.47
C MET A 102 15.49 9.52 -2.27
N PRO A 103 16.08 9.22 -1.11
CA PRO A 103 16.72 7.92 -0.86
C PRO A 103 15.68 6.79 -0.81
N ALA A 104 16.02 5.61 -1.32
CA ALA A 104 15.19 4.41 -1.24
C ALA A 104 15.24 3.74 0.16
N ASP A 105 15.09 4.51 1.23
CA ASP A 105 15.30 4.10 2.62
C ASP A 105 14.15 3.28 3.21
N VAL A 106 12.90 3.61 2.94
CA VAL A 106 11.71 2.83 3.28
C VAL A 106 11.21 2.07 2.05
N GLY A 107 12.02 2.02 0.98
CA GLY A 107 11.70 1.43 -0.31
C GLY A 107 10.84 2.34 -1.18
N GLY A 108 10.90 2.15 -2.50
CA GLY A 108 10.25 3.01 -3.48
C GLY A 108 11.19 4.05 -4.07
N ALA A 109 10.64 5.16 -4.55
CA ALA A 109 11.39 6.23 -5.22
C ALA A 109 10.65 7.56 -5.08
N GLY A 110 11.40 8.66 -4.99
CA GLY A 110 10.82 10.00 -4.88
C GLY A 110 11.68 11.08 -5.50
N THR A 111 11.05 12.23 -5.68
CA THR A 111 11.66 13.42 -6.23
C THR A 111 11.20 14.65 -5.46
N TYR A 112 12.15 15.55 -5.22
CA TYR A 112 11.92 16.92 -4.80
C TYR A 112 12.48 17.86 -5.86
N ALA A 113 11.68 18.82 -6.29
CA ALA A 113 12.11 19.86 -7.21
C ALA A 113 11.69 21.22 -6.68
N ARG A 114 12.55 22.22 -6.88
CA ARG A 114 12.29 23.62 -6.58
C ARG A 114 12.65 24.45 -7.80
N PHE A 115 11.71 25.27 -8.23
CA PHE A 115 11.81 26.16 -9.37
C PHE A 115 11.82 27.59 -8.84
N GLU A 116 12.97 28.24 -8.88
CA GLU A 116 13.14 29.63 -8.45
C GLU A 116 13.00 30.59 -9.62
N THR A 117 12.37 31.73 -9.37
CA THR A 117 12.13 32.78 -10.34
C THR A 117 12.34 34.15 -9.69
N SER A 118 12.43 35.20 -10.49
CA SER A 118 12.42 36.58 -9.99
C SER A 118 11.09 37.00 -9.35
N LEU A 119 10.01 36.21 -9.50
CA LEU A 119 8.67 36.51 -8.97
C LEU A 119 8.28 35.63 -7.77
N GLY A 120 9.19 34.77 -7.31
CA GLY A 120 8.97 33.81 -6.22
C GLY A 120 9.49 32.42 -6.56
N PHE A 121 8.95 31.40 -5.89
CA PHE A 121 9.31 30.02 -6.19
C PHE A 121 8.10 29.08 -6.17
N ALA A 122 8.26 27.94 -6.83
CA ALA A 122 7.41 26.78 -6.70
C ALA A 122 8.22 25.55 -6.32
N ALA A 123 7.63 24.63 -5.57
CA ALA A 123 8.26 23.41 -5.17
C ALA A 123 7.27 22.23 -5.23
N VAL A 124 7.82 21.08 -5.60
CA VAL A 124 7.08 19.82 -5.74
C VAL A 124 7.85 18.75 -4.98
N TYR A 125 7.16 18.06 -4.09
CA TYR A 125 7.61 16.83 -3.47
C TYR A 125 6.66 15.71 -3.88
N VAL A 126 7.22 14.60 -4.35
CA VAL A 126 6.48 13.38 -4.66
C VAL A 126 7.33 12.18 -4.30
N GLU A 127 6.81 11.25 -3.50
CA GLU A 127 7.55 10.06 -3.10
C GLU A 127 6.62 8.87 -2.97
N ARG A 128 7.06 7.74 -3.51
CA ARG A 128 6.43 6.44 -3.36
C ARG A 128 7.18 5.63 -2.31
N PHE A 129 6.43 4.98 -1.43
CA PHE A 129 6.95 4.14 -0.36
C PHE A 129 6.49 2.70 -0.50
N ARG A 130 7.44 1.77 -0.51
CA ARG A 130 7.23 0.32 -0.69
C ARG A 130 6.30 -0.01 -1.88
N GLY A 131 5.73 -1.21 -1.89
CA GLY A 131 4.78 -1.67 -2.88
C GLY A 131 5.42 -2.16 -4.17
N GLU A 132 4.55 -2.61 -5.07
CA GLU A 132 4.85 -3.14 -6.39
C GLU A 132 4.12 -2.30 -7.44
N LEU A 133 4.82 -1.93 -8.51
CA LEU A 133 4.22 -1.22 -9.65
C LEU A 133 3.67 -2.17 -10.70
N ASP A 134 4.19 -3.39 -10.75
CA ASP A 134 3.67 -4.44 -11.62
C ASP A 134 2.41 -5.08 -11.03
N LEU A 135 1.29 -4.39 -11.24
CA LEU A 135 -0.03 -4.83 -10.80
C LEU A 135 -0.45 -6.15 -11.44
N ASP A 136 -0.05 -6.39 -12.69
CA ASP A 136 -0.40 -7.61 -13.40
C ASP A 136 0.35 -8.79 -12.79
N ALA A 137 1.67 -8.66 -12.54
CA ALA A 137 2.44 -9.69 -11.86
C ALA A 137 1.95 -9.94 -10.43
N ALA A 138 1.50 -8.90 -9.70
CA ALA A 138 0.91 -9.04 -8.37
C ALA A 138 -0.38 -9.88 -8.40
N LEU A 139 -1.30 -9.58 -9.31
CA LEU A 139 -2.54 -10.33 -9.50
C LEU A 139 -2.29 -11.75 -10.02
N TYR A 140 -1.33 -11.91 -10.95
CA TYR A 140 -0.94 -13.19 -11.50
C TYR A 140 -0.41 -14.12 -10.40
N ASP A 141 0.53 -13.67 -9.57
CA ASP A 141 1.09 -14.51 -8.50
C ASP A 141 0.05 -14.85 -7.44
N ARG A 142 -0.85 -13.91 -7.13
CA ARG A 142 -1.98 -14.18 -6.23
C ARG A 142 -2.92 -15.25 -6.77
N ARG A 143 -3.28 -15.18 -8.06
CA ARG A 143 -4.09 -16.21 -8.75
C ARG A 143 -3.36 -17.56 -8.78
N ARG A 144 -2.07 -17.56 -9.11
CA ARG A 144 -1.22 -18.76 -9.13
C ARG A 144 -1.18 -19.44 -7.75
N SER A 145 -1.06 -18.66 -6.68
CA SER A 145 -1.10 -19.17 -5.31
C SER A 145 -2.45 -19.78 -4.95
N VAL A 146 -3.56 -19.13 -5.32
CA VAL A 146 -4.92 -19.67 -5.17
C VAL A 146 -5.07 -20.98 -5.94
N ASP A 147 -4.63 -21.02 -7.19
CA ASP A 147 -4.72 -22.22 -8.04
C ASP A 147 -3.95 -23.37 -7.45
N ARG A 148 -2.73 -23.10 -6.96
CA ARG A 148 -1.91 -24.13 -6.34
C ARG A 148 -2.52 -24.64 -5.03
N ALA A 149 -3.10 -23.75 -4.22
CA ALA A 149 -3.83 -24.15 -3.02
C ALA A 149 -5.04 -25.05 -3.37
N ALA A 150 -5.79 -24.70 -4.41
CA ALA A 150 -6.89 -25.52 -4.90
C ALA A 150 -6.40 -26.88 -5.42
N ASP A 151 -5.29 -26.95 -6.15
CA ASP A 151 -4.69 -28.23 -6.59
C ASP A 151 -4.31 -29.14 -5.41
N LEU A 152 -3.77 -28.57 -4.33
CA LEU A 152 -3.42 -29.34 -3.13
C LEU A 152 -4.68 -29.89 -2.45
N ILE A 153 -5.76 -29.10 -2.35
CA ILE A 153 -7.04 -29.57 -1.82
C ILE A 153 -7.59 -30.69 -2.69
N VAL A 154 -7.62 -30.52 -4.01
CA VAL A 154 -8.09 -31.55 -4.95
C VAL A 154 -7.31 -32.84 -4.79
N GLY A 155 -5.97 -32.78 -4.78
CA GLY A 155 -5.13 -33.98 -4.64
C GLY A 155 -5.30 -34.70 -3.31
N TRP A 156 -5.57 -33.97 -2.22
CA TRP A 156 -5.91 -34.60 -0.94
C TRP A 156 -7.28 -35.27 -0.98
N PHE A 157 -8.30 -34.61 -1.52
CA PHE A 157 -9.62 -35.21 -1.69
C PHE A 157 -9.57 -36.45 -2.60
N GLU A 158 -8.76 -36.42 -3.65
CA GLU A 158 -8.51 -37.59 -4.51
C GLU A 158 -7.97 -38.77 -3.69
N GLN A 159 -7.01 -38.52 -2.80
CA GLN A 159 -6.49 -39.55 -1.90
C GLN A 159 -7.55 -40.09 -0.93
N GLN A 160 -8.41 -39.22 -0.38
CA GLN A 160 -9.47 -39.63 0.56
C GLN A 160 -10.64 -40.34 -0.13
N MET A 161 -10.95 -39.99 -1.37
CA MET A 161 -12.14 -40.42 -2.10
C MET A 161 -11.83 -41.29 -3.32
N ALA A 162 -10.61 -41.81 -3.48
CA ALA A 162 -10.20 -42.57 -4.67
C ALA A 162 -11.12 -43.75 -5.03
N GLY A 163 -11.78 -44.36 -4.04
CA GLY A 163 -12.74 -45.46 -4.24
C GLY A 163 -14.21 -45.04 -4.33
N SER A 164 -14.49 -43.74 -4.23
CA SER A 164 -15.85 -43.20 -4.16
C SER A 164 -16.50 -43.15 -5.54
N PRO A 165 -17.74 -43.63 -5.70
CA PRO A 165 -18.50 -43.44 -6.95
C PRO A 165 -18.86 -41.96 -7.18
N HIS A 166 -18.75 -41.11 -6.16
CA HIS A 166 -19.07 -39.68 -6.24
C HIS A 166 -17.84 -38.78 -6.43
N TRP A 167 -16.63 -39.34 -6.56
CA TRP A 167 -15.40 -38.57 -6.68
C TRP A 167 -15.44 -37.58 -7.84
N GLU A 168 -15.89 -37.99 -9.03
CA GLU A 168 -15.96 -37.09 -10.21
C GLU A 168 -16.84 -35.85 -9.96
N GLN A 169 -17.89 -35.97 -9.16
CA GLN A 169 -18.78 -34.86 -8.82
C GLN A 169 -18.06 -33.86 -7.91
N VAL A 170 -17.40 -34.36 -6.86
CA VAL A 170 -16.61 -33.54 -5.93
C VAL A 170 -15.43 -32.89 -6.66
N GLN A 171 -14.73 -33.64 -7.50
CA GLN A 171 -13.62 -33.14 -8.30
C GLN A 171 -14.04 -32.01 -9.24
N ARG A 172 -15.19 -32.15 -9.93
CA ARG A 172 -15.73 -31.10 -10.82
C ARG A 172 -16.01 -29.82 -10.04
N PHE A 173 -16.69 -29.93 -8.89
CA PHE A 173 -16.95 -28.79 -8.01
C PHE A 173 -15.65 -28.10 -7.57
N LEU A 174 -14.66 -28.87 -7.11
CA LEU A 174 -13.38 -28.34 -6.62
C LEU A 174 -12.57 -27.63 -7.72
N HIS A 175 -12.53 -28.19 -8.94
CA HIS A 175 -11.78 -27.59 -10.06
C HIS A 175 -12.46 -26.38 -10.68
N GLN A 176 -13.80 -26.33 -10.69
CA GLN A 176 -14.56 -25.28 -11.35
C GLN A 176 -15.01 -24.22 -10.35
N GLU A 177 -16.14 -24.47 -9.67
CA GLU A 177 -16.79 -23.49 -8.81
C GLU A 177 -15.89 -23.04 -7.66
N PHE A 178 -15.38 -23.98 -6.86
CA PHE A 178 -14.57 -23.66 -5.69
C PHE A 178 -13.32 -22.87 -6.04
N ARG A 179 -12.59 -23.29 -7.08
CA ARG A 179 -11.39 -22.59 -7.54
C ARG A 179 -11.70 -21.16 -7.99
N GLN A 180 -12.76 -20.99 -8.79
CA GLN A 180 -13.14 -19.67 -9.27
C GLN A 180 -13.63 -18.77 -8.13
N ASP A 181 -14.41 -19.32 -7.21
CA ASP A 181 -14.91 -18.61 -6.04
C ASP A 181 -13.77 -18.18 -5.11
N LEU A 182 -12.74 -19.03 -4.93
CA LEU A 182 -11.54 -18.67 -4.16
C LEU A 182 -10.72 -17.55 -4.84
N ARG A 183 -10.62 -17.55 -6.18
CA ARG A 183 -10.00 -16.44 -6.94
C ARG A 183 -10.76 -15.12 -6.77
N ASN A 184 -12.08 -15.19 -6.78
CA ASN A 184 -12.93 -14.00 -6.65
C ASN A 184 -12.83 -13.41 -5.24
N ILE A 185 -12.90 -14.24 -4.19
CA ILE A 185 -12.71 -13.80 -2.80
C ILE A 185 -11.31 -13.20 -2.62
N SER A 186 -10.29 -13.88 -3.15
CA SER A 186 -8.92 -13.38 -3.18
C SER A 186 -8.85 -11.99 -3.83
N THR A 187 -9.55 -11.76 -4.92
CA THR A 187 -9.56 -10.44 -5.60
C THR A 187 -10.30 -9.38 -4.79
N TYR A 188 -11.43 -9.70 -4.15
CA TYR A 188 -12.14 -8.76 -3.27
C TYR A 188 -11.27 -8.31 -2.08
N LEU A 189 -10.55 -9.23 -1.46
CA LEU A 189 -9.63 -8.91 -0.37
C LEU A 189 -8.45 -8.05 -0.84
N TRP A 190 -7.94 -8.32 -2.05
CA TRP A 190 -6.88 -7.48 -2.63
C TRP A 190 -7.36 -6.06 -2.92
N LEU A 191 -8.57 -5.89 -3.44
CA LEU A 191 -9.17 -4.57 -3.68
C LEU A 191 -9.36 -3.78 -2.37
N ALA A 192 -9.67 -4.47 -1.27
CA ALA A 192 -9.73 -3.88 0.05
C ALA A 192 -8.35 -3.43 0.53
N GLU A 193 -7.31 -4.25 0.33
CA GLU A 193 -5.90 -3.93 0.64
C GLU A 193 -5.42 -2.65 -0.08
N GLN A 194 -5.92 -2.36 -1.28
CA GLN A 194 -5.47 -1.21 -2.07
C GLN A 194 -6.03 0.15 -1.62
N GLN A 195 -6.92 0.19 -0.63
CA GLN A 195 -7.53 1.44 -0.21
C GLN A 195 -6.59 2.25 0.71
N PRO A 196 -6.29 3.54 0.39
CA PRO A 196 -5.33 4.36 1.13
C PRO A 196 -5.66 4.56 2.61
N GLN A 197 -6.96 4.49 2.96
CA GLN A 197 -7.48 4.59 4.32
C GLN A 197 -8.04 3.25 4.78
N PHE A 198 -7.24 2.20 4.68
CA PHE A 198 -7.63 0.92 5.25
C PHE A 198 -7.86 1.06 6.75
N THR A 199 -9.15 1.11 7.12
CA THR A 199 -9.65 1.30 8.48
C THR A 199 -10.52 0.11 8.87
N GLU A 200 -10.77 -0.09 10.17
CA GLU A 200 -11.67 -1.16 10.62
C GLU A 200 -13.04 -1.17 9.91
N PRO A 201 -13.71 -0.02 9.64
CA PRO A 201 -14.93 0.00 8.84
C PRO A 201 -14.78 -0.61 7.44
N LEU A 202 -13.68 -0.35 6.75
CA LEU A 202 -13.45 -0.88 5.40
C LEU A 202 -13.18 -2.39 5.42
N LEU A 203 -12.45 -2.89 6.43
CA LEU A 203 -12.31 -4.32 6.64
C LEU A 203 -13.68 -4.98 6.86
N LYS A 204 -14.54 -4.37 7.70
CA LYS A 204 -15.91 -4.86 7.94
C LYS A 204 -16.73 -4.88 6.65
N GLU A 205 -16.68 -3.82 5.85
CA GLU A 205 -17.38 -3.77 4.57
C GLU A 205 -16.90 -4.87 3.61
N SER A 206 -15.57 -5.07 3.52
CA SER A 206 -14.96 -6.08 2.65
C SER A 206 -15.33 -7.49 3.10
N SER A 207 -15.35 -7.75 4.41
CA SER A 207 -15.83 -9.01 4.99
C SER A 207 -17.32 -9.24 4.71
N LEU A 208 -18.16 -8.19 4.79
CA LEU A 208 -19.59 -8.29 4.46
C LEU A 208 -19.81 -8.58 2.97
N ARG A 209 -19.04 -7.95 2.07
CA ARG A 209 -19.06 -8.26 0.63
C ARG A 209 -18.66 -9.70 0.35
N ALA A 210 -17.60 -10.20 1.00
CA ALA A 210 -17.18 -11.59 0.89
C ALA A 210 -18.25 -12.56 1.43
N ALA A 211 -18.87 -12.23 2.55
CA ALA A 211 -19.96 -13.03 3.13
C ALA A 211 -21.20 -13.07 2.24
N LEU A 212 -21.60 -11.92 1.67
CA LEU A 212 -22.71 -11.84 0.71
C LEU A 212 -22.40 -12.66 -0.54
N TYR A 213 -21.17 -12.55 -1.09
CA TYR A 213 -20.72 -13.36 -2.21
C TYR A 213 -20.83 -14.86 -1.91
N LEU A 214 -20.32 -15.30 -0.75
CA LEU A 214 -20.42 -16.70 -0.33
C LEU A 214 -21.88 -17.17 -0.17
N LYS A 215 -22.77 -16.29 0.32
CA LYS A 215 -24.21 -16.57 0.40
C LYS A 215 -24.84 -16.73 -0.98
N GLU A 216 -24.62 -15.80 -1.90
CA GLU A 216 -25.14 -15.86 -3.28
C GLU A 216 -24.65 -17.10 -4.03
N ARG A 217 -23.46 -17.57 -3.67
CA ARG A 217 -22.86 -18.79 -4.22
C ARG A 217 -23.25 -20.05 -3.43
N GLY A 218 -24.13 -19.97 -2.43
CA GLY A 218 -24.65 -21.14 -1.70
C GLY A 218 -23.64 -21.82 -0.76
N TYR A 219 -22.57 -21.12 -0.37
CA TYR A 219 -21.64 -21.58 0.67
C TYR A 219 -22.14 -21.26 2.08
N LEU A 220 -22.97 -20.22 2.23
CA LEU A 220 -23.48 -19.75 3.51
C LEU A 220 -24.99 -19.54 3.46
N GLU A 221 -25.69 -19.99 4.48
CA GLU A 221 -27.04 -19.53 4.81
C GLU A 221 -27.00 -18.41 5.86
N LEU A 222 -28.10 -17.68 6.04
CA LEU A 222 -28.19 -16.63 7.06
C LEU A 222 -28.00 -17.21 8.48
N GLU A 223 -28.46 -18.43 8.70
CA GLU A 223 -28.30 -19.18 9.95
C GLU A 223 -26.83 -19.59 10.19
N ASP A 224 -26.09 -19.89 9.13
CA ASP A 224 -24.66 -20.16 9.19
C ASP A 224 -23.89 -18.92 9.63
N LEU A 225 -24.27 -17.72 9.18
CA LEU A 225 -23.63 -16.46 9.58
C LEU A 225 -23.77 -16.21 11.09
N LEU A 226 -24.94 -16.47 11.67
CA LEU A 226 -25.16 -16.36 13.11
C LEU A 226 -24.40 -17.41 13.92
N THR A 227 -24.30 -18.62 13.37
CA THR A 227 -23.54 -19.72 13.97
C THR A 227 -22.04 -19.41 13.96
N LEU A 228 -21.50 -18.94 12.84
CA LEU A 228 -20.10 -18.53 12.69
C LEU A 228 -19.75 -17.32 13.54
N ALA A 229 -20.65 -16.33 13.67
CA ALA A 229 -20.46 -15.17 14.55
C ALA A 229 -20.42 -15.55 16.05
N ARG A 230 -21.11 -16.63 16.43
CA ARG A 230 -21.06 -17.21 17.79
C ARG A 230 -19.90 -18.20 17.96
N ALA A 231 -19.33 -18.70 16.86
CA ALA A 231 -18.31 -19.75 16.85
C ALA A 231 -16.90 -19.30 17.27
N ASP A 232 -16.70 -18.02 17.60
CA ASP A 232 -15.45 -17.54 18.24
C ASP A 232 -15.17 -18.24 19.58
N ARG A 233 -16.13 -19.05 20.08
CA ARG A 233 -16.02 -19.92 21.27
C ARG A 233 -16.36 -21.41 21.06
N GLN A 234 -16.62 -21.89 19.84
CA GLN A 234 -17.08 -23.29 19.61
C GLN A 234 -15.99 -24.26 19.12
N GLU A 235 -16.18 -25.54 19.47
CA GLU A 235 -15.26 -26.65 19.19
C GLU A 235 -15.12 -26.98 17.68
N PRO A 236 -13.93 -27.44 17.22
CA PRO A 236 -13.63 -27.76 15.82
C PRO A 236 -14.65 -28.62 15.07
N VAL A 237 -15.37 -29.49 15.78
CA VAL A 237 -16.33 -30.45 15.22
C VAL A 237 -17.49 -29.75 14.49
N HIS A 238 -18.00 -28.63 15.01
CA HIS A 238 -19.11 -27.91 14.38
C HIS A 238 -18.74 -27.31 13.02
N ARG A 239 -17.47 -26.87 12.87
CA ARG A 239 -16.98 -26.32 11.59
C ARG A 239 -16.86 -27.39 10.51
N LEU A 240 -16.45 -28.60 10.89
CA LEU A 240 -16.35 -29.71 9.94
C LEU A 240 -17.74 -30.23 9.53
N ALA A 241 -18.69 -30.28 10.45
CA ALA A 241 -20.08 -30.61 10.14
C ALA A 241 -20.69 -29.60 9.14
N TRP A 242 -20.46 -28.30 9.34
CA TRP A 242 -20.86 -27.27 8.37
C TRP A 242 -20.21 -27.48 6.99
N LEU A 243 -18.89 -27.68 6.94
CA LEU A 243 -18.17 -27.94 5.68
C LEU A 243 -18.71 -29.17 4.96
N LYS A 244 -18.95 -30.26 5.68
CA LYS A 244 -19.54 -31.50 5.15
C LYS A 244 -20.91 -31.23 4.54
N GLY A 245 -21.75 -30.44 5.22
CA GLY A 245 -23.04 -30.00 4.69
C GLY A 245 -22.94 -29.15 3.43
N VAL A 246 -21.98 -28.22 3.37
CA VAL A 246 -21.71 -27.41 2.17
C VAL A 246 -21.29 -28.30 1.00
N LEU A 247 -20.35 -29.22 1.21
CA LEU A 247 -19.89 -30.14 0.17
C LEU A 247 -21.01 -31.04 -0.33
N ALA A 248 -21.84 -31.57 0.58
CA ALA A 248 -22.99 -32.40 0.21
C ALA A 248 -23.97 -31.62 -0.69
N ARG A 249 -24.34 -30.39 -0.31
CA ARG A 249 -25.24 -29.54 -1.12
C ARG A 249 -24.61 -29.18 -2.47
N LYS A 250 -23.35 -28.76 -2.46
CA LYS A 250 -22.63 -28.30 -3.66
C LYS A 250 -22.36 -29.40 -4.67
N CYS A 251 -22.15 -30.62 -4.19
CA CYS A 251 -21.86 -31.77 -5.03
C CYS A 251 -23.13 -32.60 -5.34
N GLY A 252 -24.29 -32.25 -4.77
CA GLY A 252 -25.54 -32.97 -4.97
C GLY A 252 -25.55 -34.36 -4.33
N LEU A 253 -24.82 -34.56 -3.22
CA LEU A 253 -24.75 -35.83 -2.52
C LEU A 253 -26.03 -36.05 -1.70
N SER A 254 -26.53 -37.28 -1.70
CA SER A 254 -27.56 -37.69 -0.73
C SER A 254 -27.00 -37.67 0.70
N ASP A 255 -27.88 -37.59 1.70
CA ASP A 255 -27.46 -37.62 3.10
C ASP A 255 -26.66 -38.88 3.45
N GLU A 256 -27.02 -40.02 2.86
CA GLU A 256 -26.32 -41.29 3.05
C GLU A 256 -24.92 -41.26 2.40
N ALA A 257 -24.82 -40.78 1.15
CA ALA A 257 -23.55 -40.63 0.46
C ALA A 257 -22.64 -39.62 1.20
N ALA A 258 -23.17 -38.49 1.65
CA ALA A 258 -22.41 -37.51 2.41
C ALA A 258 -21.90 -38.09 3.74
N ARG A 259 -22.70 -38.89 4.46
CA ARG A 259 -22.27 -39.52 5.72
C ARG A 259 -21.11 -40.49 5.50
N THR A 260 -21.20 -41.32 4.48
CA THR A 260 -20.24 -42.40 4.20
C THR A 260 -18.98 -41.88 3.51
N GLU A 261 -19.14 -41.14 2.41
CA GLU A 261 -18.04 -40.73 1.53
C GLU A 261 -17.22 -39.56 2.09
N LEU A 262 -17.83 -38.72 2.95
CA LEU A 262 -17.17 -37.62 3.63
C LEU A 262 -16.95 -37.91 5.12
N ALA A 263 -16.96 -39.18 5.54
CA ALA A 263 -16.75 -39.59 6.93
C ALA A 263 -15.39 -39.15 7.49
N PHE A 264 -14.37 -39.02 6.62
CA PHE A 264 -13.05 -38.53 7.01
C PHE A 264 -13.04 -37.07 7.52
N LEU A 265 -14.14 -36.31 7.33
CA LEU A 265 -14.33 -34.99 7.90
C LEU A 265 -14.89 -35.00 9.33
N ASP A 266 -15.32 -36.16 9.85
CA ASP A 266 -16.00 -36.23 11.16
C ASP A 266 -15.02 -36.15 12.33
N ASP A 267 -13.77 -36.57 12.15
CA ASP A 267 -12.71 -36.50 13.15
C ASP A 267 -11.67 -35.41 12.78
N PRO A 268 -11.61 -34.30 13.54
CA PRO A 268 -10.60 -33.28 13.32
C PRO A 268 -9.16 -33.83 13.38
N ALA A 269 -8.85 -34.69 14.35
CA ALA A 269 -7.49 -35.20 14.52
C ALA A 269 -7.04 -36.07 13.34
N GLU A 270 -7.96 -36.87 12.79
CA GLU A 270 -7.72 -37.68 11.58
C GLU A 270 -7.56 -36.80 10.34
N LEU A 271 -8.42 -35.80 10.17
CA LEU A 271 -8.31 -34.83 9.08
C LEU A 271 -6.95 -34.13 9.10
N GLN A 272 -6.52 -33.67 10.28
CA GLN A 272 -5.21 -33.02 10.43
C GLN A 272 -4.07 -33.96 10.07
N ARG A 273 -4.14 -35.22 10.49
CA ARG A 273 -3.10 -36.21 10.20
C ARG A 273 -3.04 -36.51 8.70
N SER A 274 -4.18 -36.86 8.10
CA SER A 274 -4.26 -37.19 6.67
C SER A 274 -3.81 -36.03 5.78
N TRP A 275 -4.17 -34.78 6.11
CA TRP A 275 -3.72 -33.60 5.39
C TRP A 275 -2.20 -33.40 5.51
N ASN A 276 -1.64 -33.53 6.71
CA ASN A 276 -0.20 -33.41 6.91
C ASN A 276 0.58 -34.52 6.19
N ASP A 277 0.07 -35.74 6.20
CA ASP A 277 0.67 -36.88 5.50
C ASP A 277 0.65 -36.66 3.98
N PHE A 278 -0.48 -36.18 3.44
CA PHE A 278 -0.56 -35.76 2.04
C PHE A 278 0.46 -34.66 1.73
N LEU A 279 0.50 -33.57 2.51
CA LEU A 279 1.43 -32.45 2.27
C LEU A 279 2.89 -32.89 2.29
N ARG A 280 3.27 -33.87 3.12
CA ARG A 280 4.62 -34.45 3.12
C ARG A 280 5.02 -35.06 1.78
N THR A 281 4.04 -35.55 1.00
CA THR A 281 4.31 -36.14 -0.31
C THR A 281 4.57 -35.08 -1.40
N THR A 282 4.23 -33.82 -1.16
CA THR A 282 4.24 -32.77 -2.19
C THR A 282 5.65 -32.25 -2.52
N PRO A 283 5.91 -31.80 -3.77
CA PRO A 283 7.15 -31.14 -4.13
C PRO A 283 7.42 -29.85 -3.33
N GLU A 284 6.38 -29.15 -2.89
CA GLU A 284 6.46 -27.94 -2.08
C GLU A 284 7.05 -28.22 -0.70
N TYR A 285 6.57 -29.24 0.01
CA TYR A 285 7.09 -29.59 1.32
C TYR A 285 8.54 -30.08 1.25
N ARG A 286 8.86 -30.89 0.23
CA ARG A 286 10.25 -31.32 -0.02
C ARG A 286 11.18 -30.13 -0.23
N ARG A 287 10.74 -29.10 -0.97
CA ARG A 287 11.49 -27.85 -1.17
C ARG A 287 11.61 -27.03 0.13
N LEU A 288 10.55 -26.98 0.94
CA LEU A 288 10.55 -26.28 2.23
C LEU A 288 11.57 -26.92 3.19
N ILE A 289 11.56 -28.23 3.33
CA ILE A 289 12.52 -28.96 4.16
C ILE A 289 13.95 -28.80 3.63
N LYS A 290 14.17 -28.90 2.31
CA LYS A 290 15.51 -28.69 1.72
C LYS A 290 16.06 -27.30 2.02
N ARG A 291 15.22 -26.26 1.97
CA ARG A 291 15.62 -24.88 2.33
C ARG A 291 15.95 -24.76 3.81
N TRP A 292 15.12 -25.34 4.68
CA TRP A 292 15.37 -25.34 6.12
C TRP A 292 16.69 -26.02 6.48
N GLN A 293 16.98 -27.17 5.86
CA GLN A 293 18.25 -27.90 6.06
C GLN A 293 19.49 -27.13 5.59
N ALA A 294 19.35 -26.29 4.54
CA ALA A 294 20.45 -25.50 4.00
C ALA A 294 20.71 -24.20 4.78
N ALA A 295 19.74 -23.74 5.57
CA ALA A 295 19.87 -22.52 6.37
C ALA A 295 20.59 -22.80 7.69
N PRO A 296 21.41 -21.86 8.21
CA PRO A 296 21.93 -21.94 9.57
C PRO A 296 20.77 -21.98 10.56
N HIS A 297 20.74 -22.97 11.43
CA HIS A 297 19.72 -23.12 12.46
C HIS A 297 20.37 -23.50 13.79
N GLY A 298 19.83 -22.98 14.88
CA GLY A 298 20.26 -23.28 16.24
C GLY A 298 19.70 -24.62 16.73
N PRO A 299 20.22 -25.13 17.86
CA PRO A 299 19.77 -26.41 18.44
C PRO A 299 18.31 -26.42 18.92
N ALA A 300 17.66 -25.26 19.02
CA ALA A 300 16.26 -25.12 19.41
C ALA A 300 15.30 -24.96 18.21
N ASP A 301 15.82 -24.88 16.99
CA ASP A 301 14.99 -24.66 15.80
C ASP A 301 14.30 -25.96 15.38
N VAL A 302 12.98 -25.92 15.30
CA VAL A 302 12.15 -27.08 14.94
C VAL A 302 11.96 -27.11 13.42
N PRO A 303 11.95 -28.29 12.77
CA PRO A 303 11.62 -28.41 11.36
C PRO A 303 10.25 -27.79 11.04
N PRO A 304 10.08 -27.20 9.85
CA PRO A 304 8.81 -26.62 9.44
C PRO A 304 7.71 -27.69 9.35
N GLU A 305 6.51 -27.36 9.81
CA GLU A 305 5.37 -28.27 9.75
C GLU A 305 4.84 -28.39 8.31
N PRO A 306 4.28 -29.54 7.89
CA PRO A 306 3.73 -29.71 6.55
C PRO A 306 2.71 -28.64 6.18
N LEU A 307 1.83 -28.28 7.12
CA LEU A 307 0.82 -27.25 6.96
C LEU A 307 1.39 -25.90 6.50
N GLN A 308 2.65 -25.62 6.84
CA GLN A 308 3.31 -24.38 6.46
C GLN A 308 3.30 -24.15 4.94
N VAL A 309 3.36 -25.24 4.14
CA VAL A 309 3.23 -25.15 2.67
C VAL A 309 1.95 -24.45 2.27
N PHE A 310 0.83 -24.85 2.88
CA PHE A 310 -0.48 -24.34 2.51
C PHE A 310 -0.72 -22.95 3.10
N THR A 311 -0.23 -22.69 4.31
CA THR A 311 -0.30 -21.34 4.90
C THR A 311 0.56 -20.35 4.11
N ASP A 312 1.75 -20.72 3.64
CA ASP A 312 2.60 -19.82 2.86
C ASP A 312 1.96 -19.49 1.50
N LEU A 313 1.21 -20.42 0.91
CA LEU A 313 0.46 -20.20 -0.33
C LEU A 313 -0.72 -19.25 -0.16
N LEU A 314 -1.44 -19.29 0.97
CA LEU A 314 -2.65 -18.48 1.17
C LEU A 314 -2.45 -17.26 2.07
N LEU A 315 -1.81 -17.40 3.24
CA LEU A 315 -1.72 -16.33 4.23
C LEU A 315 -0.92 -15.12 3.75
N GLY A 316 0.16 -15.32 2.99
CA GLY A 316 0.92 -14.21 2.41
C GLY A 316 0.21 -13.61 1.19
N PRO A 317 0.05 -14.38 0.09
CA PRO A 317 -0.46 -13.84 -1.16
C PRO A 317 -1.95 -13.51 -1.17
N VAL A 318 -2.77 -14.15 -0.32
CA VAL A 318 -4.25 -14.11 -0.40
C VAL A 318 -4.90 -13.48 0.85
N PHE A 319 -4.34 -13.69 2.03
CA PHE A 319 -4.94 -13.22 3.29
C PHE A 319 -4.01 -12.30 4.10
N ALA A 320 -3.03 -11.65 3.46
CA ALA A 320 -2.06 -10.78 4.14
C ALA A 320 -2.75 -9.75 5.04
N LEU A 321 -3.84 -9.16 4.55
CA LEU A 321 -4.69 -8.21 5.28
C LEU A 321 -5.16 -8.72 6.65
N LEU A 322 -5.41 -10.02 6.78
CA LEU A 322 -6.07 -10.62 7.94
C LEU A 322 -5.07 -11.14 8.98
N VAL A 323 -3.80 -11.29 8.61
CA VAL A 323 -2.78 -11.95 9.46
C VAL A 323 -1.54 -11.12 9.69
N THR A 324 -1.33 -10.04 8.91
CA THR A 324 -0.19 -9.15 9.09
C THR A 324 -0.63 -7.78 9.55
N ARG A 325 0.04 -7.26 10.58
CA ARG A 325 -0.09 -5.83 10.91
C ARG A 325 0.83 -5.06 9.95
N PRO A 326 0.31 -4.07 9.21
CA PRO A 326 1.15 -3.25 8.33
C PRO A 326 2.13 -2.42 9.15
N ASP A 327 3.27 -2.10 8.55
CA ASP A 327 4.19 -1.14 9.13
C ASP A 327 3.59 0.26 9.05
N GLU A 328 4.12 1.20 9.83
CA GLU A 328 3.59 2.57 9.93
C GLU A 328 4.58 3.56 9.34
N LEU A 329 4.07 4.52 8.58
CA LEU A 329 4.86 5.63 8.04
C LEU A 329 4.22 6.95 8.45
N HIS A 330 5.02 7.80 9.08
CA HIS A 330 4.68 9.17 9.38
C HIS A 330 5.66 10.09 8.65
N VAL A 331 5.14 11.04 7.87
CA VAL A 331 5.98 12.01 7.17
C VAL A 331 5.52 13.42 7.53
N SER A 332 6.48 14.28 7.83
CA SER A 332 6.28 15.70 8.10
C SER A 332 7.13 16.52 7.15
N LEU A 333 6.52 17.33 6.30
CA LEU A 333 7.21 18.26 5.40
C LEU A 333 7.05 19.70 5.88
N ALA A 334 8.15 20.36 6.19
CA ALA A 334 8.19 21.78 6.55
C ALA A 334 8.16 22.66 5.29
N SER A 335 7.00 22.75 4.62
CA SER A 335 6.85 23.58 3.41
C SER A 335 6.87 25.08 3.70
N GLY A 336 6.66 25.50 4.96
CA GLY A 336 6.66 26.91 5.39
C GLY A 336 5.40 27.69 5.00
N VAL A 337 4.77 27.32 3.88
CA VAL A 337 3.49 27.85 3.41
C VAL A 337 2.52 26.70 3.14
N ALA A 338 1.22 27.01 3.17
CA ALA A 338 0.19 26.04 2.85
C ALA A 338 0.37 25.55 1.39
N PRO A 339 0.49 24.23 1.15
CA PRO A 339 0.43 23.70 -0.20
C PRO A 339 -0.93 24.03 -0.82
N TRP A 340 -0.92 24.39 -2.09
CA TRP A 340 -2.16 24.56 -2.87
C TRP A 340 -2.69 23.21 -3.37
N ASP A 341 -1.85 22.18 -3.38
CA ASP A 341 -2.26 20.80 -3.65
C ASP A 341 -1.43 19.78 -2.87
N THR A 342 -2.11 18.87 -2.18
CA THR A 342 -1.49 17.79 -1.42
C THR A 342 -2.51 16.71 -1.05
N ASN A 343 -2.04 15.47 -0.91
CA ASN A 343 -2.82 14.40 -0.27
C ASN A 343 -2.53 14.25 1.24
N GLY A 344 -1.80 15.20 1.83
CA GLY A 344 -1.50 15.27 3.27
C GLY A 344 -2.40 16.26 3.99
N LYS A 345 -2.28 16.29 5.32
CA LYS A 345 -2.99 17.27 6.17
C LYS A 345 -2.08 18.47 6.44
N TRP A 346 -2.55 19.68 6.13
CA TRP A 346 -1.88 20.91 6.52
C TRP A 346 -2.04 21.21 8.02
N ASP A 347 -0.92 21.42 8.72
CA ASP A 347 -0.82 21.92 10.08
C ASP A 347 -0.32 23.37 10.02
N ALA A 348 -1.26 24.33 10.11
CA ALA A 348 -0.96 25.74 10.01
C ALA A 348 -0.08 26.27 11.16
N ALA A 349 -0.23 25.71 12.37
CA ALA A 349 0.52 26.15 13.54
C ALA A 349 2.01 25.79 13.44
N ARG A 350 2.32 24.65 12.83
CA ARG A 350 3.70 24.20 12.60
C ARG A 350 4.21 24.48 11.18
N GLN A 351 3.36 25.03 10.32
CA GLN A 351 3.60 25.23 8.90
C GLN A 351 4.14 23.98 8.19
N ARG A 352 3.44 22.86 8.41
CA ARG A 352 3.86 21.52 7.95
C ARG A 352 2.74 20.75 7.28
N VAL A 353 3.11 19.92 6.31
CA VAL A 353 2.24 18.88 5.75
C VAL A 353 2.51 17.57 6.49
N LEU A 354 1.45 16.93 6.97
CA LEU A 354 1.52 15.71 7.75
C LEU A 354 0.85 14.55 7.00
N TRP A 355 1.56 13.44 6.89
CA TRP A 355 1.02 12.16 6.44
C TRP A 355 1.19 11.11 7.54
N SER A 356 0.18 10.26 7.69
CA SER A 356 0.20 9.12 8.59
C SER A 356 -0.50 7.96 7.89
N VAL A 357 0.28 7.00 7.41
CA VAL A 357 -0.19 5.94 6.51
C VAL A 357 0.31 4.58 6.98
N LYS A 358 -0.42 3.53 6.59
CA LYS A 358 0.03 2.16 6.77
C LYS A 358 0.80 1.73 5.53
N LEU A 359 1.99 1.18 5.73
CA LEU A 359 2.81 0.65 4.66
C LEU A 359 2.34 -0.76 4.30
N PRO A 360 2.12 -1.03 2.99
CA PRO A 360 1.77 -2.36 2.55
C PRO A 360 2.90 -3.35 2.84
N LYS A 361 2.50 -4.61 3.06
CA LYS A 361 3.39 -5.76 3.06
C LYS A 361 3.15 -6.56 1.78
N GLY A 362 4.22 -7.05 1.16
CA GLY A 362 4.14 -7.80 -0.10
C GLY A 362 3.80 -6.92 -1.30
N ARG A 363 3.06 -7.48 -2.27
CA ARG A 363 2.78 -6.88 -3.58
C ARG A 363 1.45 -6.10 -3.61
N SER A 364 1.39 -5.02 -2.84
CA SER A 364 0.30 -4.03 -2.97
C SER A 364 0.84 -2.76 -3.65
N LEU A 365 -0.06 -1.87 -4.03
CA LEU A 365 0.28 -0.57 -4.58
C LEU A 365 1.18 0.22 -3.63
N PRO A 366 2.18 0.94 -4.17
CA PRO A 366 3.01 1.84 -3.39
C PRO A 366 2.15 2.93 -2.74
N VAL A 367 2.49 3.30 -1.51
CA VAL A 367 1.95 4.52 -0.90
C VAL A 367 2.56 5.72 -1.62
N LEU A 368 1.73 6.61 -2.17
CA LEU A 368 2.18 7.85 -2.80
C LEU A 368 1.92 9.03 -1.88
N LEU A 369 2.94 9.82 -1.56
CA LEU A 369 2.81 11.09 -0.86
C LEU A 369 3.20 12.22 -1.82
N TYR A 370 2.44 13.31 -1.85
CA TYR A 370 2.82 14.49 -2.63
C TYR A 370 2.36 15.80 -2.00
N ALA A 371 3.14 16.85 -2.24
CA ALA A 371 2.76 18.23 -1.94
C ALA A 371 3.34 19.16 -3.00
N ARG A 372 2.53 20.14 -3.41
CA ARG A 372 2.90 21.24 -4.30
C ARG A 372 2.62 22.55 -3.59
N TRP A 373 3.64 23.37 -3.45
CA TRP A 373 3.54 24.66 -2.77
C TRP A 373 4.33 25.72 -3.51
N ALA A 374 3.95 26.97 -3.31
CA ALA A 374 4.58 28.10 -3.96
C ALA A 374 4.54 29.29 -3.02
N GLN A 375 5.59 30.11 -3.06
CA GLN A 375 5.69 31.31 -2.26
C GLN A 375 6.04 32.48 -3.19
N PRO A 376 5.17 33.50 -3.24
CA PRO A 376 5.44 34.69 -4.05
C PRO A 376 6.59 35.49 -3.46
N ASP A 377 7.39 36.10 -4.34
CA ASP A 377 8.17 37.27 -3.98
C ASP A 377 7.24 38.49 -4.02
N ALA A 378 6.73 38.86 -2.85
CA ALA A 378 5.77 39.95 -2.71
C ALA A 378 6.35 41.29 -3.17
N GLU A 379 7.64 41.54 -2.94
CA GLU A 379 8.29 42.79 -3.30
C GLU A 379 8.45 42.89 -4.82
N ALA A 380 8.99 41.84 -5.45
CA ALA A 380 9.18 41.80 -6.89
C ALA A 380 7.85 41.89 -7.66
N GLN A 381 6.84 41.13 -7.24
CA GLN A 381 5.53 41.19 -7.90
C GLN A 381 4.85 42.56 -7.71
N THR A 382 4.93 43.16 -6.52
CA THR A 382 4.39 44.51 -6.31
C THR A 382 5.12 45.56 -7.16
N ARG A 383 6.44 45.41 -7.34
CA ARG A 383 7.24 46.30 -8.20
C ARG A 383 6.80 46.23 -9.67
N HIS A 384 6.52 45.04 -10.19
CA HIS A 384 6.16 44.85 -11.60
C HIS A 384 4.67 45.02 -11.88
N PHE A 385 3.79 44.59 -10.97
CA PHE A 385 2.34 44.46 -11.20
C PHE A 385 1.49 45.30 -10.25
N GLY A 386 2.08 45.94 -9.25
CA GLY A 386 1.38 46.76 -8.25
C GLY A 386 0.73 45.95 -7.12
N ARG A 387 0.72 44.62 -7.25
CA ARG A 387 0.19 43.66 -6.28
C ARG A 387 0.75 42.26 -6.54
N ILE A 388 0.49 41.34 -5.63
CA ILE A 388 0.74 39.91 -5.85
C ILE A 388 -0.34 39.36 -6.78
N ILE A 389 0.06 38.89 -7.97
CA ILE A 389 -0.84 38.30 -8.97
C ILE A 389 -0.59 36.80 -9.14
N LEU A 390 0.63 36.33 -8.89
CA LEU A 390 1.01 34.92 -8.96
C LEU A 390 1.16 34.36 -7.56
N SER A 391 0.30 33.40 -7.20
CA SER A 391 0.39 32.63 -5.96
C SER A 391 -0.14 31.20 -6.17
N GLY A 392 0.20 30.29 -5.25
CA GLY A 392 -0.30 28.91 -5.29
C GLY A 392 -0.05 28.22 -6.64
N GLU A 393 -1.14 27.73 -7.26
CA GLU A 393 -1.08 27.04 -8.55
C GLU A 393 -0.55 27.92 -9.68
N THR A 394 -1.02 29.16 -9.81
CA THR A 394 -0.62 30.07 -10.89
C THR A 394 0.87 30.40 -10.86
N LEU A 395 1.44 30.63 -9.68
CA LEU A 395 2.89 30.80 -9.52
C LEU A 395 3.65 29.51 -9.85
N SER A 396 3.06 28.35 -9.56
CA SER A 396 3.67 27.06 -9.90
C SER A 396 3.72 26.83 -11.41
N GLU A 397 2.62 27.12 -12.11
CA GLU A 397 2.59 27.06 -13.57
C GLU A 397 3.62 28.02 -14.20
N TYR A 398 3.71 29.24 -13.69
CA TYR A 398 4.69 30.23 -14.15
C TYR A 398 6.13 29.75 -13.91
N ALA A 399 6.44 29.27 -12.70
CA ALA A 399 7.80 28.84 -12.37
C ALA A 399 8.24 27.60 -13.16
N ILE A 400 7.34 26.65 -13.40
CA ILE A 400 7.62 25.48 -14.25
C ILE A 400 7.83 25.92 -15.70
N TRP A 401 7.00 26.85 -16.22
CA TRP A 401 7.18 27.40 -17.55
C TRP A 401 8.54 28.09 -17.69
N GLN A 402 8.91 28.97 -16.74
CA GLN A 402 10.19 29.70 -16.79
C GLN A 402 11.39 28.75 -16.69
N ALA A 403 11.28 27.68 -15.89
CA ALA A 403 12.32 26.65 -15.79
C ALA A 403 12.50 25.82 -17.07
N GLY A 404 11.52 25.82 -17.97
CA GLY A 404 11.59 25.16 -19.28
C GLY A 404 12.26 26.01 -20.37
N LEU A 405 12.53 27.29 -20.12
CA LEU A 405 13.16 28.19 -21.09
C LEU A 405 14.63 27.83 -21.28
N ASN A 406 15.12 27.97 -22.52
CA ASN A 406 16.56 27.96 -22.78
C ASN A 406 17.22 29.30 -22.39
N GLU A 407 18.56 29.35 -22.44
CA GLU A 407 19.31 30.54 -22.01
C GLU A 407 18.93 31.83 -22.79
N ARG A 408 18.64 31.72 -24.09
CA ARG A 408 18.22 32.86 -24.92
C ARG A 408 16.85 33.35 -24.50
N GLU A 409 15.88 32.45 -24.41
CA GLU A 409 14.52 32.76 -23.99
C GLU A 409 14.49 33.36 -22.58
N GLN A 410 15.27 32.81 -21.65
CA GLN A 410 15.35 33.33 -20.30
C GLN A 410 15.84 34.79 -20.28
N LYS A 411 16.89 35.12 -21.04
CA LYS A 411 17.38 36.50 -21.16
C LYS A 411 16.35 37.44 -21.77
N GLU A 412 15.65 37.00 -22.82
CA GLU A 412 14.58 37.79 -23.46
C GLU A 412 13.41 38.04 -22.50
N TRP A 413 13.01 37.00 -21.75
CA TRP A 413 11.95 37.10 -20.75
C TRP A 413 12.34 38.01 -19.58
N ASP A 414 13.54 37.85 -19.02
CA ASP A 414 14.00 38.67 -17.90
C ASP A 414 14.13 40.15 -18.30
N ALA A 415 14.61 40.42 -19.51
CA ALA A 415 14.66 41.76 -20.07
C ALA A 415 13.25 42.35 -20.23
N PHE A 416 12.30 41.59 -20.76
CA PHE A 416 10.92 42.02 -20.88
C PHE A 416 10.28 42.30 -19.51
N LEU A 417 10.42 41.38 -18.56
CA LEU A 417 9.88 41.49 -17.21
C LEU A 417 10.40 42.75 -16.49
N ALA A 418 11.68 43.08 -16.67
CA ALA A 418 12.29 44.30 -16.11
C ALA A 418 11.65 45.59 -16.64
N THR A 419 11.04 45.56 -17.83
CA THR A 419 10.33 46.72 -18.40
C THR A 419 8.90 46.87 -17.89
N LEU A 420 8.34 45.86 -17.20
CA LEU A 420 6.96 45.90 -16.72
C LEU A 420 6.84 46.79 -15.49
N HIS A 421 5.86 47.69 -15.54
CA HIS A 421 5.50 48.59 -14.46
C HIS A 421 3.97 48.58 -14.26
N PRO A 422 3.49 48.86 -13.04
CA PRO A 422 2.06 48.94 -12.77
C PRO A 422 1.42 50.08 -13.57
N GLY A 423 0.25 49.83 -14.18
CA GLY A 423 -0.52 50.85 -14.92
C GLY A 423 -1.50 50.25 -15.92
N ASP A 424 -2.32 51.10 -16.53
CA ASP A 424 -3.42 50.70 -17.43
C ASP A 424 -2.92 49.99 -18.70
N GLU A 425 -1.67 50.24 -19.13
CA GLU A 425 -1.06 49.62 -20.30
C GLU A 425 -0.49 48.23 -20.03
N LEU A 426 -0.36 47.81 -18.76
CA LEU A 426 0.28 46.56 -18.38
C LEU A 426 -0.32 45.32 -19.08
N PRO A 427 -1.66 45.14 -19.15
CA PRO A 427 -2.24 44.00 -19.85
C PRO A 427 -1.91 43.98 -21.35
N ALA A 428 -1.92 45.14 -22.01
CA ALA A 428 -1.60 45.25 -23.43
C ALA A 428 -0.13 44.92 -23.70
N ARG A 429 0.78 45.36 -22.82
CA ARG A 429 2.22 45.05 -22.93
C ARG A 429 2.51 43.56 -22.75
N ILE A 430 1.85 42.90 -21.80
CA ILE A 430 1.95 41.44 -21.62
C ILE A 430 1.45 40.72 -22.87
N ALA A 431 0.29 41.08 -23.40
CA ALA A 431 -0.28 40.47 -24.60
C ALA A 431 0.61 40.64 -25.84
N ALA A 432 1.37 41.73 -25.93
CA ALA A 432 2.27 42.03 -27.04
C ALA A 432 3.62 41.30 -27.00
N PHE A 433 4.03 40.72 -25.86
CA PHE A 433 5.33 40.04 -25.75
C PHE A 433 5.45 38.87 -26.72
N ARG A 434 6.57 38.73 -27.42
CA ARG A 434 6.90 37.55 -28.23
C ARG A 434 8.38 37.26 -28.11
N PHE A 435 8.76 35.99 -28.12
CA PHE A 435 10.17 35.62 -28.24
C PHE A 435 10.63 35.90 -29.67
N SER A 436 11.87 36.34 -29.82
CA SER A 436 12.40 36.81 -31.10
C SER A 436 12.53 35.71 -32.18
N HIS A 437 12.44 34.43 -31.78
CA HIS A 437 12.47 33.29 -32.69
C HIS A 437 11.08 32.76 -33.06
N GLU A 438 10.02 33.27 -32.42
CA GLU A 438 8.66 32.83 -32.71
C GLU A 438 8.18 33.41 -34.05
N PRO A 439 7.57 32.58 -34.91
CA PRO A 439 7.03 33.07 -36.17
C PRO A 439 5.82 33.99 -35.92
N GLU A 440 5.66 34.98 -36.79
CA GLU A 440 4.46 35.80 -36.81
C GLU A 440 3.24 34.92 -37.11
N ARG A 441 2.16 35.08 -36.34
CA ARG A 441 0.99 34.21 -36.45
C ARG A 441 0.23 34.54 -37.73
N ILE A 442 -0.01 33.53 -38.56
CA ILE A 442 -0.88 33.65 -39.74
C ILE A 442 -2.28 33.14 -39.33
N PRO A 443 -3.30 34.02 -39.24
CA PRO A 443 -4.62 33.66 -38.69
C PRO A 443 -5.33 32.52 -39.43
N GLU A 444 -5.00 32.26 -40.70
CA GLU A 444 -5.66 31.25 -41.53
C GLU A 444 -5.19 29.80 -41.30
N LEU A 445 -4.17 29.57 -40.47
CA LEU A 445 -3.61 28.23 -40.21
C LEU A 445 -3.88 27.76 -38.77
N GLU A 446 -5.07 27.21 -38.54
CA GLU A 446 -5.51 26.68 -37.23
C GLU A 446 -4.61 25.55 -36.66
N GLN A 447 -3.71 24.98 -37.46
CA GLN A 447 -2.84 23.85 -37.08
C GLN A 447 -1.43 24.25 -36.60
N GLN A 448 -1.12 25.55 -36.48
CA GLN A 448 0.20 25.97 -35.98
C GLN A 448 0.37 25.62 -34.48
N PRO A 449 1.52 25.07 -34.06
CA PRO A 449 1.81 24.88 -32.65
C PRO A 449 1.75 26.23 -31.93
N ARG A 450 1.09 26.26 -30.77
CA ARG A 450 0.93 27.50 -30.00
C ARG A 450 2.31 28.04 -29.61
N PRO A 451 2.61 29.32 -29.86
CA PRO A 451 3.81 29.98 -29.38
C PRO A 451 4.03 29.76 -27.88
N LEU A 452 5.28 29.68 -27.46
CA LEU A 452 5.68 29.55 -26.06
C LEU A 452 5.26 30.79 -25.25
N SER A 453 5.29 31.97 -25.88
CA SER A 453 4.84 33.24 -25.31
C SER A 453 3.34 33.29 -25.02
N ASP A 454 2.51 32.60 -25.79
CA ASP A 454 1.06 32.54 -25.56
C ASP A 454 0.74 31.92 -24.19
N ARG A 455 1.55 30.97 -23.71
CA ARG A 455 1.33 30.35 -22.40
C ARG A 455 1.57 31.33 -21.25
N VAL A 456 2.66 32.08 -21.26
CA VAL A 456 2.94 33.07 -20.20
C VAL A 456 1.97 34.24 -20.24
N GLN A 457 1.55 34.66 -21.44
CA GLN A 457 0.49 35.64 -21.61
C GLN A 457 -0.80 35.16 -20.94
N GLN A 458 -1.22 33.93 -21.22
CA GLN A 458 -2.42 33.37 -20.61
C GLN A 458 -2.32 33.34 -19.08
N ILE A 459 -1.18 32.89 -18.54
CA ILE A 459 -0.95 32.83 -17.09
C ILE A 459 -1.07 34.23 -16.46
N LEU A 460 -0.32 35.21 -16.98
CA LEU A 460 -0.28 36.55 -16.42
C LEU A 460 -1.58 37.34 -16.64
N SER A 461 -2.22 37.24 -17.81
CA SER A 461 -3.48 37.93 -18.09
C SER A 461 -4.62 37.37 -17.23
N SER A 462 -4.67 36.06 -17.02
CA SER A 462 -5.65 35.43 -16.12
C SER A 462 -5.42 35.88 -14.67
N ALA A 463 -4.17 35.88 -14.23
CA ALA A 463 -3.77 36.34 -12.89
C ALA A 463 -4.07 37.83 -12.65
N LEU A 464 -3.88 38.68 -13.66
CA LEU A 464 -4.23 40.11 -13.59
C LEU A 464 -5.74 40.35 -13.54
N SER A 465 -6.53 39.50 -14.19
CA SER A 465 -7.99 39.65 -14.26
C SER A 465 -8.70 39.04 -13.04
N ALA A 466 -8.05 38.13 -12.32
CA ALA A 466 -8.60 37.56 -11.10
C ALA A 466 -8.74 38.63 -10.01
N THR A 467 -9.97 38.88 -9.57
CA THR A 467 -10.25 39.60 -8.32
C THR A 467 -9.73 38.74 -7.17
N GLN A 468 -8.91 39.29 -6.27
CA GLN A 468 -8.40 38.50 -5.13
C GLN A 468 -9.58 37.92 -4.33
N PRO A 469 -9.56 36.62 -3.98
CA PRO A 469 -10.37 36.16 -2.85
C PRO A 469 -9.82 36.84 -1.58
N ASP A 470 -10.73 37.29 -0.70
CA ASP A 470 -10.37 37.87 0.59
C ASP A 470 -9.45 36.92 1.39
N PRO A 471 -8.49 37.47 2.16
CA PRO A 471 -7.42 36.73 2.84
C PRO A 471 -7.89 35.71 3.88
#